data_AF-A0A933ASK6-F1
#
_entry.id   AF-A0A933ASK6-F1
#
_cell.length_a   1.000
_cell.length_b   1.000
_cell.length_c   1.000
_cell.angle_alpha   90.00
_cell.angle_beta   90.00
_cell.angle_gamma   90.00
#
_symmetry.space_group_name_H-M   'P 1'
#
loop_
_entity.id
_entity.type
_entity.pdbx_description
1 polymer ?
#
loop_
_entity_poly.entity_id
_entity_poly.type
_entity_poly.pdbx_seq_one_letter_code
_entity_poly.pdbx_strand_id
1 'polypeptide(L)'
;MEAHPGILFRSGPAGRRPALVDGPDVWEVVRALPGVEASDNEALRRAAKLRGLTVQQMRTALRYYAEFRGEVDAWICRVDEEAERAEAAWRREQELRRGT
;
A
#
# COMPACT_ATOMS: atom_id res chain seq x y z
N MET A 1 -3.14 -15.23 20.92
CA MET A 1 -4.08 -14.13 20.61
C MET A 1 -3.40 -13.33 19.52
N GLU A 2 -3.82 -13.53 18.27
CA GLU A 2 -3.18 -12.90 17.11
C GLU A 2 -3.52 -11.41 17.14
N ALA A 3 -2.51 -10.54 17.27
CA ALA A 3 -2.73 -9.11 17.47
C ALA A 3 -3.58 -8.48 16.37
N HIS A 4 -3.56 -9.02 15.14
CA HIS A 4 -4.33 -8.53 14.00
C HIS A 4 -4.85 -9.68 13.12
N PRO A 5 -6.05 -10.24 13.40
CA PRO A 5 -6.63 -11.31 12.59
C PRO A 5 -6.78 -10.87 11.13
N GLY A 6 -6.25 -11.67 10.20
CA GLY A 6 -6.25 -11.38 8.76
C GLY A 6 -5.08 -10.54 8.27
N ILE A 7 -4.12 -10.20 9.13
CA ILE A 7 -2.83 -9.60 8.77
C ILE A 7 -1.71 -10.61 9.00
N LEU A 8 -0.84 -10.74 8.01
CA LEU A 8 0.44 -11.43 8.12
C LEU A 8 1.59 -10.44 7.94
N PHE A 9 2.78 -10.81 8.40
CA PHE A 9 3.97 -9.99 8.25
C PHE A 9 4.94 -10.64 7.27
N ARG A 10 5.24 -9.95 6.17
CA ARG A 10 6.24 -10.37 5.19
C ARG A 10 7.59 -9.77 5.55
N SER A 11 8.62 -10.60 5.63
CA SER A 11 10.00 -10.12 5.80
C SER A 11 10.61 -9.77 4.44
N GLY A 12 11.46 -8.76 4.39
CA GLY A 12 12.20 -8.38 3.19
C GLY A 12 13.34 -7.40 3.50
N PRO A 13 14.16 -7.06 2.49
CA PRO A 13 15.31 -6.16 2.66
C PRO A 13 14.94 -4.77 3.20
N ALA A 14 13.74 -4.31 2.91
CA ALA A 14 13.20 -3.04 3.39
C ALA A 14 12.58 -3.13 4.80
N GLY A 15 12.58 -4.32 5.43
CA GLY A 15 12.01 -4.57 6.75
C GLY A 15 10.73 -5.41 6.71
N ARG A 16 10.02 -5.40 7.83
CA ARG A 16 8.78 -6.16 8.03
C ARG A 16 7.59 -5.38 7.45
N ARG A 17 6.81 -6.02 6.57
CA ARG A 17 5.65 -5.41 5.89
C ARG A 17 4.35 -6.08 6.35
N PRO A 18 3.37 -5.31 6.87
CA PRO A 18 2.05 -5.83 7.14
C PRO A 18 1.31 -6.06 5.81
N ALA A 19 0.71 -7.23 5.66
CA ALA A 19 -0.05 -7.63 4.48
C ALA A 19 -1.33 -8.37 4.84
N LEU A 20 -2.32 -8.28 3.97
CA LEU A 20 -3.51 -9.10 4.09
C LEU A 20 -3.16 -10.58 3.84
N VAL A 21 -3.81 -11.48 4.59
CA VAL A 21 -3.79 -12.91 4.26
C VAL A 21 -4.33 -13.09 2.84
N ASP A 22 -3.56 -13.79 2.01
CA ASP A 22 -3.82 -14.00 0.57
C ASP A 22 -4.15 -12.71 -0.20
N GLY A 23 -3.50 -11.59 0.16
CA GLY A 23 -3.78 -10.29 -0.43
C GLY A 23 -2.56 -9.37 -0.52
N PRO A 24 -2.78 -8.11 -0.93
CA PRO A 24 -1.72 -7.11 -1.04
C PRO A 24 -1.18 -6.68 0.33
N ASP A 25 -0.07 -5.94 0.30
CA ASP A 25 0.42 -5.23 1.47
C ASP A 25 -0.59 -4.15 1.92
N VAL A 26 -0.63 -3.85 3.22
CA VAL A 26 -1.58 -2.86 3.76
C VAL A 26 -1.35 -1.48 3.17
N TRP A 27 -0.09 -1.10 2.92
CA TRP A 27 0.24 0.20 2.32
C TRP A 27 -0.31 0.35 0.89
N GLU A 28 -0.37 -0.75 0.11
CA GLU A 28 -0.93 -0.74 -1.25
C GLU A 28 -2.44 -0.46 -1.21
N VAL A 29 -3.12 -1.02 -0.21
CA VAL A 29 -4.55 -0.80 0.01
C VAL A 29 -4.82 0.66 0.40
N VAL A 30 -4.07 1.18 1.37
CA VAL A 30 -4.25 2.55 1.91
C VAL A 30 -3.95 3.61 0.87
N ARG A 31 -2.78 3.51 0.20
CA ARG A 31 -2.36 4.43 -0.86
C ARG A 31 -3.42 4.57 -1.95
N ALA A 32 -4.11 3.48 -2.23
CA ALA A 32 -5.01 3.39 -3.35
C ALA A 32 -6.47 3.72 -2.99
N LEU A 33 -6.70 4.24 -1.78
CA LEU A 33 -7.96 4.75 -1.24
C LEU A 33 -7.83 6.14 -0.57
N PRO A 34 -7.26 7.15 -1.25
CA PRO A 34 -7.20 8.48 -0.68
C PRO A 34 -8.61 9.04 -0.47
N GLY A 35 -8.93 9.41 0.77
CA GLY A 35 -10.22 10.04 1.11
C GLY A 35 -11.43 9.11 1.21
N VAL A 36 -11.25 7.78 1.16
CA VAL A 36 -12.33 6.84 1.45
C VAL A 36 -12.40 6.61 2.95
N GLU A 37 -13.39 7.21 3.60
CA GLU A 37 -13.69 6.94 4.99
C GLU A 37 -14.17 5.49 5.16
N ALA A 38 -13.69 4.80 6.21
CA ALA A 38 -14.07 3.41 6.48
C ALA A 38 -15.59 3.24 6.72
N SER A 39 -16.28 4.33 7.04
CA SER A 39 -17.74 4.41 7.21
C SER A 39 -18.52 4.49 5.90
N ASP A 40 -17.89 4.89 4.79
CA ASP A 40 -18.52 4.93 3.46
C ASP A 40 -18.57 3.52 2.85
N ASN A 41 -19.62 2.79 3.22
CA ASN A 41 -19.81 1.40 2.79
C ASN A 41 -19.94 1.23 1.27
N GLU A 42 -20.42 2.23 0.55
CA GLU A 42 -20.57 2.13 -0.91
C GLU A 42 -19.22 2.35 -1.60
N ALA A 43 -18.49 3.40 -1.23
CA ALA A 43 -17.14 3.63 -1.74
C ALA A 43 -16.23 2.43 -1.42
N LEU A 44 -16.33 1.88 -0.21
CA LEU A 44 -15.57 0.71 0.22
C LEU A 44 -15.88 -0.54 -0.61
N ARG A 45 -17.15 -0.79 -0.94
CA ARG A 45 -17.57 -1.91 -1.81
C ARG A 45 -17.06 -1.74 -3.23
N ARG A 46 -17.16 -0.53 -3.79
CA ARG A 46 -16.66 -0.22 -5.14
C ARG A 46 -15.14 -0.42 -5.21
N ALA A 47 -14.42 0.12 -4.23
CA ALA A 47 -12.98 -0.05 -4.07
C ALA A 47 -12.55 -1.52 -3.99
N ALA A 48 -13.23 -2.30 -3.13
CA ALA A 48 -12.97 -3.71 -2.96
C ALA A 48 -13.14 -4.47 -4.29
N LYS A 49 -14.25 -4.22 -5.00
CA LYS A 49 -14.51 -4.83 -6.31
C LYS A 49 -13.43 -4.49 -7.34
N LEU A 50 -13.01 -3.22 -7.44
CA LEU A 50 -11.99 -2.78 -8.39
C LEU A 50 -10.62 -3.44 -8.14
N ARG A 51 -10.34 -3.83 -6.91
CA ARG A 51 -9.05 -4.41 -6.47
C ARG A 51 -9.09 -5.93 -6.39
N GLY A 52 -10.23 -6.56 -6.67
CA GLY A 52 -10.41 -8.01 -6.47
C GLY A 52 -10.34 -8.43 -5.00
N LEU A 53 -10.61 -7.51 -4.07
CA LEU A 53 -10.60 -7.77 -2.63
C LEU A 53 -12.01 -7.93 -2.09
N THR A 54 -12.13 -8.61 -0.96
CA THR A 54 -13.37 -8.61 -0.19
C THR A 54 -13.51 -7.32 0.62
N VAL A 55 -14.74 -6.91 0.91
CA VAL A 55 -15.00 -5.79 1.84
C VAL A 55 -14.37 -6.05 3.21
N GLN A 56 -14.31 -7.31 3.63
CA GLN A 56 -13.71 -7.69 4.91
C GLN A 56 -12.19 -7.50 4.91
N GLN A 57 -11.49 -7.88 3.84
CA GLN A 57 -10.07 -7.58 3.66
C GLN A 57 -9.82 -6.07 3.66
N MET A 58 -10.68 -5.31 3.00
CA MET A 58 -10.58 -3.85 2.99
C MET A 58 -10.70 -3.24 4.40
N ARG A 59 -11.73 -3.66 5.16
CA ARG A 59 -11.90 -3.26 6.56
C ARG A 59 -10.74 -3.70 7.44
N THR A 60 -10.16 -4.85 7.18
CA THR A 60 -9.01 -5.38 7.92
C THR A 60 -7.78 -4.49 7.71
N ALA A 61 -7.49 -4.11 6.47
CA ALA A 61 -6.40 -3.18 6.15
C ALA A 61 -6.64 -1.79 6.76
N LEU A 62 -7.84 -1.24 6.65
CA LEU A 62 -8.18 0.08 7.23
C LEU A 62 -8.12 0.08 8.76
N ARG A 63 -8.54 -1.01 9.41
CA ARG A 63 -8.41 -1.17 10.87
C ARG A 63 -6.96 -1.21 11.30
N TYR A 64 -6.12 -1.98 10.60
CA TYR A 64 -4.68 -2.00 10.87
C TYR A 64 -4.08 -0.60 10.66
N TYR A 65 -4.43 0.08 9.58
CA TYR A 65 -3.96 1.42 9.30
C TYR A 65 -4.36 2.41 10.40
N ALA A 66 -5.60 2.38 10.88
CA ALA A 66 -6.06 3.26 11.95
C ALA A 66 -5.23 3.13 13.23
N GLU A 67 -4.73 1.92 13.52
CA GLU A 67 -3.91 1.61 14.70
C GLU A 67 -2.41 1.92 14.47
N PHE A 68 -1.89 1.68 13.26
CA PHE A 68 -0.46 1.83 12.93
C PHE A 68 -0.21 2.82 11.78
N ARG A 69 -0.85 3.99 11.82
CA ARG A 69 -0.75 5.00 10.74
C ARG A 69 0.69 5.32 10.37
N GLY A 70 1.52 5.65 11.35
CA GLY A 70 2.92 6.01 11.10
C GLY A 70 3.76 4.91 10.45
N GLU A 71 3.49 3.63 10.75
CA GLU A 71 4.17 2.51 10.10
C GLU A 71 3.80 2.43 8.62
N VAL A 72 2.50 2.52 8.31
CA VAL A 72 2.00 2.41 6.94
C VAL A 72 2.37 3.65 6.11
N ASP A 73 2.29 4.85 6.70
CA ASP A 73 2.69 6.09 6.04
C ASP A 73 4.19 6.10 5.72
N ALA A 74 5.03 5.57 6.61
CA ALA A 74 6.46 5.41 6.34
C ALA A 74 6.72 4.45 5.17
N TRP A 75 5.95 3.37 5.05
CA TRP A 75 6.01 2.48 3.89
C TRP A 75 5.61 3.20 2.59
N ILE A 76 4.53 3.99 2.63
CA ILE A 76 4.09 4.76 1.47
C ILE A 76 5.18 5.75 1.06
N CYS A 77 5.69 6.55 1.99
CA CYS A 77 6.74 7.53 1.74
C CYS A 77 8.00 6.89 1.16
N ARG A 78 8.45 5.76 1.73
CA ARG A 78 9.62 5.03 1.22
C ARG A 78 9.45 4.57 -0.23
N VAL A 79 8.30 3.99 -0.56
CA VAL A 79 8.03 3.51 -1.92
C VAL A 79 7.94 4.69 -2.91
N ASP A 80 7.41 5.83 -2.49
CA ASP A 80 7.37 7.03 -3.33
C ASP A 80 8.79 7.58 -3.59
N GLU A 81 9.63 7.68 -2.56
CA GLU A 81 11.03 8.09 -2.69
C GLU A 81 11.85 7.12 -3.57
N GLU A 82 11.56 5.82 -3.51
CA GLU A 82 12.19 4.82 -4.39
C GLU A 82 11.73 4.98 -5.85
N ALA A 83 10.45 5.25 -6.08
CA ALA A 83 9.90 5.50 -7.41
C ALA A 83 10.47 6.78 -8.04
N GLU A 84 10.55 7.87 -7.29
CA GLU A 84 11.14 9.13 -7.74
C GLU A 84 12.61 8.97 -8.13
N ARG A 85 13.39 8.25 -7.32
CA ARG A 85 14.81 7.96 -7.62
C ARG A 85 14.97 7.12 -8.88
N ALA A 86 14.12 6.12 -9.07
CA ALA A 86 14.13 5.29 -10.27
C ALA A 86 13.77 6.10 -11.52
N GLU A 87 12.76 6.98 -11.43
CA GLU A 87 12.37 7.86 -12.53
C GLU A 87 13.50 8.85 -12.88
N ALA A 88 14.14 9.46 -11.89
CA ALA A 88 15.25 10.38 -12.11
C ALA A 88 16.48 9.68 -12.72
N ALA A 89 16.75 8.41 -12.37
CA ALA A 89 17.78 7.62 -13.02
C ALA A 89 17.42 7.34 -14.49
N TRP A 90 16.20 6.90 -14.75
CA TRP A 90 15.71 6.62 -16.10
C TRP A 90 15.75 7.86 -17.00
N ARG A 91 15.34 9.04 -16.51
CA ARG A 91 15.40 10.29 -17.30
C ARG A 91 16.84 10.64 -17.71
N ARG A 92 17.81 10.51 -16.80
CA ARG A 92 19.24 10.75 -17.10
C ARG A 92 19.77 9.81 -18.16
N GLU A 93 19.37 8.54 -18.13
CA GLU A 93 19.73 7.56 -19.17
C GLU A 93 19.15 7.92 -20.55
N GLN A 94 17.90 8.40 -20.58
CA GLN A 94 17.24 8.76 -21.84
C GLN A 94 17.81 10.03 -22.46
N GLU A 95 18.24 11.00 -21.65
CA GLU A 95 18.94 12.21 -22.10
C GLU A 95 20.28 11.86 -22.76
N LEU A 96 21.05 10.94 -22.15
CA LEU A 96 22.30 10.44 -22.76
C LEU A 96 22.04 9.70 -24.08
N ARG A 97 20.94 8.94 -24.17
CA ARG A 97 20.58 8.18 -25.38
C ARG A 97 20.06 9.06 -26.53
N ARG A 98 19.46 10.21 -26.22
CA ARG A 98 18.96 11.16 -27.23
C ARG A 98 20.01 12.18 -27.71
N GLY A 99 21.18 12.24 -27.08
CA GLY A 99 22.25 13.18 -27.38
C GLY A 99 23.29 12.71 -28.42
N THR A 100 22.97 11.76 -29.29
CA THR A 100 23.82 11.30 -30.43
C THR A 100 23.06 11.47 -31.73
#